data_AF-A0A7W8X9R3-F1
#
_entry.id   AF-A0A7W8X9R3-F1
#
_cell.length_a   1.000
_cell.length_b   1.000
_cell.length_c   1.000
_cell.angle_alpha   90.00
_cell.angle_beta   90.00
_cell.angle_gamma   90.00
#
_symmetry.space_group_name_H-M   'P 1'
#
loop_
_entity.id
_entity.type
_entity.pdbx_description
1 polymer ?
#
loop_
_entity_poly.entity_id
_entity_poly.type
_entity_poly.pdbx_seq_one_letter_code
_entity_poly.pdbx_strand_id
1 'polypeptide(L)'
;MPLWYWESRNLNKWANEGDIETLTKKINGGKNGLADRINRYGRVALVLLGYRADGVRQFQADHRLEVDGDVGPKTRAALHQALVALVPGEAEKPEVKAAPVTEEKTVVEQKPVVPDDVDTQVKNKTNQSGWLIGIGGSLTTALTGLFGQDWQTVVAVGGVSIVALVLLLLLRHQIIAAVKDIRGAVEG
;
A
#
# COMPACT_ATOMS: atom_id res chain seq x y z
N MET A 1 -21.06 25.11 0.74
CA MET A 1 -22.03 23.99 0.60
C MET A 1 -23.23 24.31 1.47
N PRO A 2 -24.46 24.37 0.93
CA PRO A 2 -25.66 24.59 1.74
C PRO A 2 -25.95 23.39 2.66
N LEU A 3 -26.51 23.65 3.86
CA LEU A 3 -26.88 22.62 4.83
C LEU A 3 -27.94 21.64 4.28
N TRP A 4 -28.89 22.11 3.47
CA TRP A 4 -29.92 21.25 2.88
C TRP A 4 -29.31 20.10 2.05
N TYR A 5 -28.24 20.38 1.30
CA TYR A 5 -27.61 19.38 0.43
C TYR A 5 -26.93 18.31 1.30
N TRP A 6 -26.31 18.73 2.40
CA TRP A 6 -25.66 17.85 3.34
C TRP A 6 -26.66 16.87 3.97
N GLU A 7 -27.77 17.41 4.47
CA GLU A 7 -28.81 16.64 5.16
C GLU A 7 -29.53 15.68 4.20
N SER A 8 -30.02 16.19 3.06
CA SER A 8 -30.76 15.39 2.07
C SER A 8 -29.96 14.24 1.46
N ARG A 9 -28.61 14.31 1.53
CA ARG A 9 -27.70 13.28 1.03
C ARG A 9 -27.13 12.39 2.14
N ASN A 10 -27.56 12.60 3.40
CA ASN A 10 -27.09 11.88 4.58
C ASN A 10 -25.54 11.83 4.65
N LEU A 11 -24.90 12.98 4.50
CA LEU A 11 -23.43 13.07 4.49
C LEU A 11 -22.81 12.91 5.88
N ASN A 12 -23.60 13.13 6.95
CA ASN A 12 -23.18 12.93 8.34
C ASN A 12 -22.61 11.54 8.58
N LYS A 13 -23.17 10.50 7.93
CA LYS A 13 -22.64 9.13 8.03
C LYS A 13 -21.13 9.07 7.76
N TRP A 14 -20.68 9.65 6.66
CA TRP A 14 -19.27 9.61 6.25
C TRP A 14 -18.40 10.55 7.09
N ALA A 15 -18.97 11.66 7.58
CA ALA A 15 -18.28 12.57 8.48
C ALA A 15 -18.05 11.95 9.86
N ASN A 16 -19.05 11.27 10.40
CA ASN A 16 -18.95 10.51 11.65
C ASN A 16 -17.95 9.37 11.54
N GLU A 17 -17.82 8.79 10.34
CA GLU A 17 -16.80 7.78 10.01
C GLU A 17 -15.38 8.38 9.86
N GLY A 18 -15.24 9.70 9.70
CA GLY A 18 -13.97 10.34 9.34
C GLY A 18 -13.53 10.07 7.89
N ASP A 19 -14.43 9.54 7.03
CA ASP A 19 -14.15 9.22 5.63
C ASP A 19 -14.32 10.44 4.71
N ILE A 20 -13.32 11.31 4.76
CA ILE A 20 -13.25 12.52 3.92
C ILE A 20 -13.14 12.19 2.42
N GLU A 21 -12.69 10.99 2.05
CA GLU A 21 -12.49 10.60 0.65
C GLU A 21 -13.84 10.30 -0.01
N THR A 22 -14.65 9.47 0.65
CA THR A 22 -16.02 9.19 0.21
C THR A 22 -16.86 10.45 0.27
N LEU A 23 -16.72 11.27 1.32
CA LEU A 23 -17.39 12.57 1.42
C LEU A 23 -17.07 13.46 0.21
N THR A 24 -15.80 13.58 -0.15
CA THR A 24 -15.36 14.39 -1.31
C THR A 24 -15.94 13.84 -2.61
N LYS A 25 -15.91 12.52 -2.80
CA LYS A 25 -16.49 11.86 -3.97
C LYS A 25 -18.00 12.07 -4.08
N LYS A 26 -18.73 12.03 -2.96
CA LYS A 26 -20.19 12.27 -2.94
C LYS A 26 -20.54 13.72 -3.27
N ILE A 27 -19.73 14.68 -2.82
CA ILE A 27 -19.96 16.11 -3.09
C ILE A 27 -19.61 16.47 -4.53
N ASN A 28 -18.46 16.02 -5.03
CA ASN A 28 -17.88 16.48 -6.30
C ASN A 28 -18.08 15.49 -7.47
N GLY A 29 -18.56 14.27 -7.23
CA GLY A 29 -18.54 13.18 -8.20
C GLY A 29 -17.15 12.56 -8.44
N GLY A 30 -16.11 13.04 -7.75
CA GLY A 30 -14.72 12.61 -7.87
C GLY A 30 -13.84 13.16 -6.74
N LYS A 31 -12.52 12.93 -6.79
CA LYS A 31 -11.57 13.34 -5.73
C LYS A 31 -10.94 14.72 -5.96
N ASN A 32 -11.51 15.54 -6.86
CA ASN A 32 -11.00 16.89 -7.14
C ASN A 32 -11.01 17.74 -5.87
N GLY A 33 -9.86 18.33 -5.54
CA GLY A 33 -9.67 19.15 -4.33
C GLY A 33 -9.51 18.35 -3.02
N LEU A 34 -9.36 17.02 -3.07
CA LEU A 34 -9.20 16.18 -1.87
C LEU A 34 -7.98 16.59 -1.02
N ALA A 35 -6.82 16.82 -1.64
CA ALA A 35 -5.60 17.20 -0.91
C ALA A 35 -5.79 18.53 -0.13
N ASP A 36 -6.42 19.51 -0.77
CA ASP A 36 -6.74 20.81 -0.17
C ASP A 36 -7.77 20.67 0.98
N ARG A 37 -8.77 19.79 0.83
CA ARG A 37 -9.70 19.44 1.91
C ARG A 37 -8.99 18.77 3.09
N ILE A 38 -8.06 17.85 2.83
CA ILE A 38 -7.26 17.19 3.87
C ILE A 38 -6.41 18.21 4.63
N ASN A 39 -5.74 19.12 3.91
CA ASN A 39 -4.92 20.16 4.53
C ASN A 39 -5.76 21.09 5.41
N ARG A 40 -6.92 21.54 4.93
CA ARG A 40 -7.82 22.38 5.75
C ARG A 40 -8.36 21.62 6.96
N TYR A 41 -8.78 20.38 6.78
CA TYR A 41 -9.25 19.53 7.88
C TYR A 41 -8.17 19.37 8.95
N GLY A 42 -6.94 18.99 8.57
CA GLY A 42 -5.83 18.84 9.50
C GLY A 42 -5.54 20.12 10.28
N ARG A 43 -5.46 21.27 9.60
CA ARG A 43 -5.23 22.58 10.25
C ARG A 43 -6.31 22.93 11.27
N VAL A 44 -7.58 22.73 10.92
CA VAL A 44 -8.70 23.02 11.83
C VAL A 44 -8.71 22.05 13.00
N ALA A 45 -8.52 20.75 12.75
CA ALA A 45 -8.46 19.73 13.78
C ALA A 45 -7.37 20.03 14.82
N LEU A 46 -6.17 20.38 14.35
CA LEU A 46 -5.05 20.75 15.22
C LEU A 46 -5.39 21.94 16.12
N VAL A 47 -5.95 23.01 15.56
CA VAL A 47 -6.32 24.20 16.34
C VAL A 47 -7.38 23.87 17.39
N LEU A 48 -8.41 23.09 17.04
CA LEU A 48 -9.45 22.66 17.97
C LEU A 48 -8.89 21.78 19.10
N LEU A 49 -7.84 21.01 18.82
CA LEU A 49 -7.12 20.18 19.78
C LEU A 49 -6.06 20.96 20.59
N GLY A 50 -5.95 22.29 20.39
CA GLY A 50 -5.00 23.14 21.12
C GLY A 50 -3.58 23.17 20.55
N TYR A 51 -3.35 22.57 19.39
CA TYR A 51 -2.08 22.63 18.67
C TYR A 51 -2.01 23.88 17.80
N ARG A 52 -0.80 24.21 17.34
CA ARG A 52 -0.62 25.20 16.27
C ARG A 52 -1.19 24.66 14.95
N ALA A 53 -1.65 25.55 14.08
CA ALA A 53 -2.20 25.15 12.78
C ALA A 53 -1.20 24.41 11.86
N ASP A 54 0.10 24.60 12.08
CA ASP A 54 1.22 23.92 11.40
C ASP A 54 1.81 22.76 12.23
N GLY A 55 1.21 22.45 13.38
CA GLY A 55 1.74 21.52 14.39
C GLY A 55 1.57 20.03 14.09
N VAL A 56 1.53 19.61 12.82
CA VAL A 56 1.30 18.19 12.44
C VAL A 56 2.35 17.28 13.07
N ARG A 57 3.64 17.67 12.99
CA ARG A 57 4.74 16.88 13.54
C ARG A 57 4.65 16.72 15.06
N GLN A 58 4.21 17.76 15.75
CA GLN A 58 4.02 17.72 17.21
C GLN A 58 2.87 16.76 17.56
N PHE A 59 1.73 16.89 16.90
CA PHE A 59 0.60 15.99 17.09
C PHE A 59 0.98 14.53 16.82
N GLN A 60 1.72 14.27 15.74
CA GLN A 60 2.21 12.93 15.41
C GLN A 60 3.11 12.36 16.51
N ALA A 61 4.06 13.15 17.02
CA ALA A 61 4.92 12.73 18.12
C ALA A 61 4.12 12.41 19.39
N ASP A 62 3.18 13.28 19.77
CA ASP A 62 2.34 13.12 20.97
C ASP A 62 1.43 11.88 20.89
N HIS A 63 1.00 11.50 19.68
CA HIS A 63 0.15 10.34 19.42
C HIS A 63 0.92 9.09 18.96
N ARG A 64 2.26 9.11 19.02
CA ARG A 64 3.14 7.98 18.63
C ARG A 64 2.94 7.51 17.19
N LEU A 65 2.67 8.44 16.28
CA LEU A 65 2.63 8.22 14.85
C LEU A 65 4.00 8.44 14.23
N GLU A 66 4.15 8.02 12.97
CA GLU A 66 5.31 8.43 12.16
C GLU A 66 5.31 9.96 11.99
N VAL A 67 6.45 10.59 12.27
CA VAL A 67 6.60 12.05 12.29
C VAL A 67 7.07 12.55 10.92
N ASP A 68 6.27 12.28 9.89
CA ASP A 68 6.54 12.68 8.51
C ASP A 68 6.10 14.13 8.20
N GLY A 69 5.21 14.71 9.03
CA GLY A 69 4.60 16.02 8.82
C GLY A 69 3.41 16.01 7.87
N ASP A 70 2.99 14.82 7.39
CA ASP A 70 1.90 14.64 6.46
C ASP A 70 0.61 14.25 7.18
N VAL A 71 -0.50 14.83 6.72
CA VAL A 71 -1.85 14.51 7.22
C VAL A 71 -2.38 13.26 6.50
N GLY A 72 -1.61 12.18 6.55
CA GLY A 72 -1.93 10.88 5.97
C GLY A 72 -3.10 10.15 6.66
N PRO A 73 -3.50 8.97 6.18
CA PRO A 73 -4.64 8.23 6.73
C PRO A 73 -4.56 7.96 8.24
N LYS A 74 -3.39 7.55 8.74
CA LYS A 74 -3.16 7.30 10.18
C LYS A 74 -3.29 8.59 10.99
N THR A 75 -2.67 9.69 10.55
CA THR A 75 -2.78 11.02 11.17
C THR A 75 -4.24 11.51 11.20
N ARG A 76 -4.97 11.37 10.09
CA ARG A 76 -6.39 11.77 10.01
C ARG A 76 -7.28 10.97 10.96
N ALA A 77 -7.07 9.66 11.04
CA ALA A 77 -7.82 8.81 11.95
C ALA A 77 -7.58 9.21 13.42
N ALA A 78 -6.32 9.47 13.78
CA ALA A 78 -5.97 9.94 15.12
C ALA A 78 -6.58 11.33 15.43
N LEU A 79 -6.50 12.27 14.49
CA LEU A 79 -7.14 13.59 14.63
C LEU A 79 -8.65 13.46 14.84
N HIS A 80 -9.32 12.60 14.06
CA HIS A 80 -10.76 12.35 14.20
C HIS A 80 -11.10 11.79 15.57
N GLN A 81 -10.39 10.77 16.04
CA GLN A 81 -10.60 10.18 17.36
C GLN A 81 -10.37 11.19 18.48
N ALA A 82 -9.31 12.00 18.39
CA ALA A 82 -9.02 13.03 19.38
C ALA A 82 -10.11 14.11 19.42
N LEU A 83 -10.65 14.51 18.26
CA LEU A 83 -11.76 15.46 18.18
C LEU A 83 -13.06 14.89 18.76
N VAL A 84 -13.37 13.63 18.47
CA VAL A 84 -14.53 12.95 19.06
C VAL A 84 -14.41 12.90 20.59
N ALA A 85 -13.20 12.63 21.10
CA ALA A 85 -12.94 12.58 22.54
C ALA A 85 -13.10 13.94 23.25
N LEU A 86 -13.05 15.07 22.53
CA LEU A 86 -13.32 16.40 23.11
C LEU A 86 -14.79 16.60 23.48
N VAL A 87 -15.71 15.83 22.90
CA VAL A 87 -17.16 15.99 23.11
C VAL A 87 -17.68 14.82 23.94
N PRO A 88 -18.01 15.03 25.23
CA PRO A 88 -18.54 13.97 26.09
C PRO A 88 -19.79 13.32 25.49
N GLY A 89 -19.82 11.99 25.46
CA GLY A 89 -20.93 11.21 24.92
C GLY A 89 -20.98 11.06 23.39
N GLU A 90 -20.09 11.72 22.64
CA GLU A 90 -20.06 11.60 21.17
C GLU A 90 -19.51 10.24 20.72
N ALA A 91 -18.48 9.74 21.42
CA ALA A 91 -17.87 8.43 21.16
C ALA A 91 -18.84 7.25 21.39
N GLU A 92 -19.89 7.46 22.20
CA GLU A 92 -20.87 6.44 22.55
C GLU A 92 -22.00 6.33 21.51
N LYS A 93 -22.09 7.29 20.58
CA LYS A 93 -23.12 7.26 19.53
C LYS A 93 -22.81 6.14 18.54
N PRO A 94 -23.82 5.33 18.15
CA PRO A 94 -23.63 4.18 17.24
C PRO A 94 -23.17 4.60 15.83
N GLU A 95 -23.29 5.88 15.50
CA GLU A 95 -23.00 6.45 14.19
C GLU A 95 -21.53 6.89 14.05
N VAL A 96 -20.79 7.05 15.15
CA VAL A 96 -19.38 7.48 15.15
C VAL A 96 -18.49 6.25 15.14
N LYS A 97 -17.84 5.98 14.00
CA LYS A 97 -16.88 4.88 13.85
C LYS A 97 -15.58 5.48 13.35
N ALA A 98 -14.43 5.10 13.89
CA ALA A 98 -13.18 5.45 13.21
C ALA A 98 -13.16 4.70 11.86
N ALA A 99 -12.90 5.38 10.74
CA ALA A 99 -12.61 4.71 9.47
C ALA A 99 -11.58 3.58 9.70
N PRO A 100 -11.72 2.43 9.03
CA PRO A 100 -10.84 1.30 9.27
C PRO A 100 -9.44 1.65 8.76
N VAL A 101 -8.55 2.02 9.67
CA VAL A 101 -7.12 1.81 9.45
C VAL A 101 -6.94 0.30 9.61
N THR A 102 -6.62 -0.36 8.50
CA THR A 102 -6.22 -1.77 8.46
C THR A 102 -5.43 -2.13 9.71
N GLU A 103 -5.98 -3.07 10.49
CA GLU A 103 -5.44 -3.56 11.74
C GLU A 103 -4.00 -4.06 11.53
N GLU A 104 -3.03 -3.22 11.87
CA GLU A 104 -1.67 -3.69 12.13
C GLU A 104 -1.66 -4.14 13.60
N LYS A 105 -1.91 -5.43 13.77
CA LYS A 105 -1.81 -6.22 15.00
C LYS A 105 -0.77 -5.67 15.99
N THR A 106 -1.23 -4.94 16.99
CA THR A 106 -0.46 -4.61 18.20
C THR A 106 -0.21 -5.87 19.02
N VAL A 107 1.06 -6.25 19.24
CA VAL A 107 1.56 -6.63 20.57
C VAL A 107 3.03 -6.22 20.69
N VAL A 108 3.26 -5.43 21.73
CA VAL A 108 4.52 -4.97 22.33
C VAL A 108 5.43 -6.15 22.69
N GLU A 109 6.76 -6.04 22.57
CA GLU A 109 7.69 -6.19 23.72
C GLU A 109 9.18 -6.35 23.31
N GLN A 110 9.99 -5.51 23.96
CA GLN A 110 11.45 -5.54 24.17
C GLN A 110 12.39 -5.28 22.98
N LYS A 111 13.03 -4.10 23.07
CA LYS A 111 14.38 -3.85 22.55
C LYS A 111 15.37 -4.74 23.34
N PRO A 112 16.19 -5.54 22.65
CA PRO A 112 17.59 -5.60 23.02
C PRO A 112 18.47 -5.17 21.85
N VAL A 113 19.49 -4.40 22.25
CA VAL A 113 20.71 -3.99 21.56
C VAL A 113 21.05 -4.77 20.28
N VAL A 114 21.29 -4.03 19.21
CA VAL A 114 21.83 -4.48 17.91
C VAL A 114 23.21 -5.11 18.09
N PRO A 115 23.46 -6.32 17.57
CA PRO A 115 24.77 -6.72 17.07
C PRO A 115 24.78 -6.57 15.54
N ASP A 116 25.85 -5.97 15.00
CA ASP A 116 26.06 -5.54 13.60
C ASP A 116 26.06 -6.65 12.51
N ASP A 117 25.49 -7.82 12.76
CA ASP A 117 25.56 -8.97 11.82
C ASP A 117 24.24 -9.27 11.06
N VAL A 118 23.30 -8.32 11.02
CA VAL A 118 21.99 -8.52 10.36
C VAL A 118 21.93 -7.95 8.94
N ASP A 119 22.89 -7.13 8.51
CA ASP A 119 22.90 -6.56 7.15
C ASP A 119 23.36 -7.54 6.07
N THR A 120 24.14 -8.56 6.42
CA THR A 120 24.65 -9.58 5.49
C THR A 120 23.59 -10.61 5.09
N GLN A 121 22.60 -10.87 5.94
CA GLN A 121 21.58 -11.91 5.67
C GLN A 121 20.42 -11.41 4.80
N VAL A 122 20.16 -10.11 4.74
CA VAL A 122 19.08 -9.55 3.91
C VAL A 122 19.50 -9.49 2.43
N LYS A 123 20.78 -9.25 2.12
CA LYS A 123 21.28 -9.28 0.73
C LYS A 123 21.17 -10.66 0.07
N ASN A 124 21.33 -11.75 0.84
CA ASN A 124 21.23 -13.11 0.31
C ASN A 124 19.78 -13.55 0.06
N LYS A 125 18.81 -13.07 0.86
CA LYS A 125 17.38 -13.35 0.62
C LYS A 125 16.78 -12.50 -0.51
N THR A 126 17.25 -11.26 -0.69
CA THR A 126 16.79 -10.39 -1.79
C THR A 126 17.30 -10.84 -3.16
N ASN A 127 18.48 -11.47 -3.24
CA ASN A 127 18.94 -12.06 -4.51
C ASN A 127 18.14 -13.32 -4.90
N GLN A 128 17.55 -14.03 -3.93
CA GLN A 128 16.68 -15.18 -4.18
C GLN A 128 15.23 -14.81 -4.54
N SER A 129 14.75 -13.62 -4.21
CA SER A 129 13.43 -13.13 -4.63
C SER A 129 13.48 -12.34 -5.94
N GLY A 130 14.65 -11.87 -6.37
CA GLY A 130 14.85 -11.22 -7.67
C GLY A 130 14.49 -12.12 -8.87
N TRP A 131 14.76 -13.42 -8.81
CA TRP A 131 14.39 -14.35 -9.89
C TRP A 131 12.86 -14.56 -10.02
N LEU A 132 12.10 -14.42 -8.92
CA LEU A 132 10.64 -14.57 -8.93
C LEU A 132 9.98 -13.42 -9.68
N ILE A 133 10.57 -12.23 -9.63
CA ILE A 133 10.11 -11.07 -10.39
C ILE A 133 10.50 -11.23 -11.87
N GLY A 134 11.71 -11.74 -12.17
CA GLY A 134 12.17 -11.98 -13.53
C GLY A 134 11.38 -13.06 -14.30
N ILE A 135 11.00 -14.16 -13.64
CA ILE A 135 10.22 -15.25 -14.24
C ILE A 135 8.71 -15.00 -14.09
N GLY A 136 8.27 -14.45 -12.95
CA GLY A 136 6.85 -14.18 -12.68
C GLY A 136 6.29 -13.04 -13.53
N GLY A 137 7.10 -12.03 -13.85
CA GLY A 137 6.72 -10.93 -14.75
C GLY A 137 6.54 -11.38 -16.20
N SER A 138 7.37 -12.31 -16.68
CA SER A 138 7.24 -12.86 -18.03
C SER A 138 6.05 -13.83 -18.14
N LEU A 139 5.78 -14.63 -17.10
CA LEU A 139 4.60 -15.51 -17.04
C LEU A 139 3.28 -14.75 -16.91
N THR A 140 3.21 -13.67 -16.12
CA THR A 140 1.99 -12.87 -16.00
C THR A 140 1.65 -12.13 -17.29
N THR A 141 2.64 -11.60 -18.02
CA THR A 141 2.38 -11.00 -19.35
C THR A 141 1.91 -12.06 -20.36
N ALA A 142 2.47 -13.28 -20.34
CA ALA A 142 2.02 -14.37 -21.21
C ALA A 142 0.58 -14.84 -20.89
N LEU A 143 0.21 -14.90 -19.60
CA LEU A 143 -1.13 -15.30 -19.19
C LEU A 143 -2.19 -14.24 -19.52
N THR A 144 -1.85 -12.95 -19.50
CA THR A 144 -2.79 -11.87 -19.82
C THR A 144 -3.19 -11.87 -21.32
N GLY A 145 -2.30 -12.33 -22.20
CA GLY A 145 -2.58 -12.51 -23.63
C GLY A 145 -3.47 -13.71 -23.98
N LEU A 146 -3.80 -14.57 -23.02
CA LEU A 146 -4.60 -15.79 -23.24
C LEU A 146 -6.05 -15.67 -22.73
N PHE A 147 -6.39 -14.60 -22.02
CA PHE A 147 -7.76 -14.36 -21.55
C PHE A 147 -8.61 -13.71 -22.66
N GLY A 148 -9.18 -14.56 -23.51
CA GLY A 148 -10.14 -14.16 -24.55
C GLY A 148 -10.02 -14.90 -25.87
N GLN A 149 -9.09 -15.86 -26.00
CA GLN A 149 -8.76 -16.50 -27.27
C GLN A 149 -9.25 -17.96 -27.35
N ASP A 150 -9.65 -18.39 -28.54
CA ASP A 150 -10.17 -19.74 -28.82
C ASP A 150 -9.32 -20.84 -28.20
N TRP A 151 -9.98 -21.85 -27.61
CA TRP A 151 -9.34 -22.97 -26.92
C TRP A 151 -8.37 -23.76 -27.83
N GLN A 152 -8.59 -23.74 -29.14
CA GLN A 152 -7.66 -24.31 -30.12
C GLN A 152 -6.31 -23.58 -30.16
N THR A 153 -6.30 -22.26 -29.94
CA THR A 153 -5.04 -21.49 -29.84
C THR A 153 -4.33 -21.74 -28.51
N VAL A 154 -5.07 -21.87 -27.41
CA VAL A 154 -4.49 -22.20 -26.09
C VAL A 154 -3.78 -23.56 -26.13
N VAL A 155 -4.36 -24.55 -26.81
CA VAL A 155 -3.74 -25.88 -27.01
C VAL A 155 -2.52 -25.80 -27.94
N ALA A 156 -2.58 -25.02 -29.02
CA ALA A 156 -1.45 -24.85 -29.93
C ALA A 156 -0.25 -24.16 -29.27
N VAL A 157 -0.49 -23.07 -28.54
CA VAL A 157 0.56 -22.34 -27.81
C VAL A 157 1.10 -23.19 -26.65
N GLY A 158 0.22 -23.90 -25.93
CA GLY A 158 0.63 -24.84 -24.88
C GLY A 158 1.53 -25.95 -25.41
N GLY A 159 1.20 -26.53 -26.57
CA GLY A 159 2.01 -27.56 -27.24
C GLY A 159 3.40 -27.06 -27.63
N VAL A 160 3.50 -25.87 -28.24
CA VAL A 160 4.79 -25.27 -28.62
C VAL A 160 5.64 -24.96 -27.38
N SER A 161 5.02 -24.50 -26.30
CA SER A 161 5.71 -24.19 -25.04
C SER A 161 6.37 -25.44 -24.42
N ILE A 162 5.66 -26.57 -24.44
CA ILE A 162 6.17 -27.85 -23.91
C ILE A 162 7.33 -28.36 -24.77
N VAL A 163 7.21 -28.29 -26.10
CA VAL A 163 8.29 -28.71 -27.02
C VAL A 163 9.52 -27.82 -26.85
N ALA A 164 9.34 -26.51 -26.71
CA ALA A 164 10.44 -25.57 -26.45
C ALA A 164 11.14 -25.83 -25.10
N LEU A 165 10.37 -26.15 -24.05
CA LEU A 165 10.89 -26.55 -22.74
C LEU A 165 11.69 -27.85 -22.81
N VAL A 166 11.19 -28.85 -23.54
CA VAL A 166 11.92 -30.12 -23.76
C VAL A 166 13.21 -29.88 -24.55
N LEU A 167 13.18 -29.06 -25.61
CA LEU A 167 14.36 -28.67 -26.38
C LEU A 167 15.41 -27.94 -25.51
N LEU A 168 14.98 -26.98 -24.68
CA LEU A 168 15.85 -26.29 -23.73
C LEU A 168 16.46 -27.25 -22.71
N LEU A 169 15.67 -28.20 -22.19
CA LEU A 169 16.15 -29.21 -21.26
C LEU A 169 17.11 -30.21 -21.90
N LEU A 170 17.00 -30.49 -23.19
CA LEU A 170 17.96 -31.33 -23.94
C LEU A 170 19.24 -30.56 -24.29
N LEU A 171 19.12 -29.30 -24.70
CA LEU A 171 20.24 -28.44 -25.07
C LEU A 171 21.02 -27.91 -23.86
N ARG A 172 20.48 -28.02 -22.64
CA ARG A 172 21.15 -27.58 -21.39
C ARG A 172 22.56 -28.12 -21.26
N HIS A 173 22.81 -29.35 -21.71
CA HIS A 173 24.12 -29.99 -21.59
C HIS A 173 25.14 -29.38 -22.57
N GLN A 174 24.69 -28.94 -23.76
CA GLN A 174 25.55 -28.30 -24.76
C GLN A 174 25.86 -26.84 -24.39
N ILE A 175 24.89 -26.13 -23.81
CA ILE A 175 25.08 -24.74 -23.34
C ILE A 175 26.12 -24.69 -22.21
N ILE A 176 26.08 -25.64 -21.27
CA ILE A 176 27.05 -25.71 -20.16
C ILE A 176 28.47 -25.97 -20.69
N ALA A 177 28.62 -26.83 -21.71
CA ALA A 177 29.91 -27.10 -22.33
C ALA A 177 30.45 -25.86 -23.06
N ALA A 178 29.63 -25.18 -23.87
CA ALA A 178 30.03 -24.00 -24.62
C ALA A 178 30.42 -22.81 -23.71
N VAL A 179 29.71 -22.61 -22.60
CA VAL A 179 30.04 -21.55 -21.62
C VAL A 179 31.36 -21.83 -20.91
N LYS A 180 31.69 -23.12 -20.67
CA LYS A 180 32.96 -23.52 -20.05
C LYS A 180 34.16 -23.26 -20.98
N ASP A 181 33.99 -23.50 -22.28
CA ASP A 181 35.04 -23.21 -23.29
C ASP A 181 35.27 -21.70 -23.45
N ILE A 182 34.22 -20.89 -23.47
CA ILE A 182 34.36 -19.42 -23.55
C ILE A 182 35.07 -18.87 -22.31
N ARG A 183 34.73 -19.37 -21.11
CA ARG A 183 35.39 -18.93 -19.88
C ARG A 183 36.86 -19.35 -19.83
N GLY A 184 37.18 -20.55 -20.33
CA GLY A 184 38.57 -21.00 -20.49
C GLY A 184 39.39 -20.18 -21.48
N ALA A 185 38.75 -19.61 -22.52
CA ALA A 185 39.41 -18.77 -23.52
C ALA A 185 39.59 -17.30 -23.11
N VAL A 186 38.92 -16.84 -22.04
CA VAL A 186 39.03 -15.47 -21.51
C VAL A 186 39.97 -15.41 -20.29
N GLU A 187 40.14 -16.52 -19.59
CA GLU A 187 41.02 -16.63 -18.41
C GLU A 187 42.42 -17.18 -18.75
N GLY A 188 42.75 -17.42 -20.02
CA GLY A 188 44.08 -17.80 -20.53
C GLY A 188 44.65 -16.75 -21.48
#